data_AF-A0A6I3U9G8-F1
#
_entry.id   AF-A0A6I3U9G8-F1
#
_cell.length_a   1.000
_cell.length_b   1.000
_cell.length_c   1.000
_cell.angle_alpha   90.00
_cell.angle_beta   90.00
_cell.angle_gamma   90.00
#
_symmetry.space_group_name_H-M   'P 1'
#
loop_
_entity.id
_entity.type
_entity.pdbx_description
1 polymer ?
#
loop_
_entity_poly.entity_id
_entity_poly.type
_entity_poly.pdbx_seq_one_letter_code
_entity_poly.pdbx_strand_id
1 'polypeptide(L)'
;NEIKHLQSFSWVGDGSTYSTNIWKNTGKLTSSIKDELLISLMTGRDTRETAQAIAERFNVGQNDARRLVRTESAFFHNQMELLSYEEADIEKYIFVAVLDKRTSRICQEHDNQVYDRDKAVPGVNCPPMHPWCRSTTVGYDEDADYSKLKRRARNPETGKVEYVPADMTYKEWYSKYVAKDGEKVYNQDTREAKAKFYSEQLLSKISGVEPKITSDMQRIAGENKLAGLEFRKKTVESLSRKIIADSLVENISLSKAVSKIN
;
A
#
# COMPACT_ATOMS: atom_id res chain seq x y z
N ASN A 1 27.94 18.06 -3.96
CA ASN A 1 26.89 19.08 -4.08
C ASN A 1 25.56 18.38 -3.89
N GLU A 2 24.94 18.57 -2.72
CA GLU A 2 23.74 17.85 -2.25
C GLU A 2 22.58 17.89 -3.25
N ILE A 3 22.42 18.99 -3.98
CA ILE A 3 21.37 19.13 -5.01
C ILE A 3 21.51 18.08 -6.12
N LYS A 4 22.74 17.82 -6.58
CA LYS A 4 22.99 16.78 -7.59
C LYS A 4 22.74 15.38 -7.04
N HIS A 5 22.98 15.18 -5.75
CA HIS A 5 22.72 13.91 -5.08
C HIS A 5 21.20 13.66 -4.96
N LEU A 6 20.42 14.67 -4.57
CA LEU A 6 18.95 14.60 -4.53
C LEU A 6 18.35 14.30 -5.91
N GLN A 7 18.87 14.92 -6.96
CA GLN A 7 18.42 14.66 -8.34
C GLN A 7 18.73 13.23 -8.82
N SER A 8 19.72 12.57 -8.23
CA SER A 8 20.14 11.21 -8.60
C SER A 8 19.25 10.11 -8.02
N PHE A 9 18.41 10.44 -7.02
CA PHE A 9 17.52 9.46 -6.42
C PHE A 9 16.49 8.93 -7.43
N SER A 10 16.29 7.61 -7.39
CA SER A 10 15.37 6.87 -8.23
C SER A 10 14.51 5.93 -7.40
N TRP A 11 13.27 5.75 -7.82
CA TRP A 11 12.29 4.90 -7.15
C TRP A 11 12.48 3.43 -7.54
N VAL A 12 13.03 3.20 -8.72
CA VAL A 12 13.44 1.89 -9.23
C VAL A 12 14.91 2.00 -9.61
N GLY A 13 15.72 0.96 -9.35
CA GLY A 13 17.18 0.97 -9.53
C GLY A 13 17.69 1.17 -10.97
N ASP A 14 16.79 1.45 -11.92
CA ASP A 14 17.06 1.81 -13.31
C ASP A 14 17.12 3.33 -13.54
N GLY A 15 17.00 4.16 -12.49
CA GLY A 15 16.98 5.62 -12.60
C GLY A 15 15.57 6.22 -12.75
N SER A 16 14.53 5.39 -12.83
CA SER A 16 13.14 5.83 -12.99
C SER A 16 12.48 6.17 -11.65
N THR A 17 11.64 7.21 -11.64
CA THR A 17 10.75 7.54 -10.52
C THR A 17 9.31 7.11 -10.81
N TYR A 18 8.40 7.19 -9.83
CA TYR A 18 6.97 6.92 -10.05
C TYR A 18 6.42 7.78 -11.20
N SER A 19 6.88 9.04 -11.31
CA SER A 19 6.63 9.93 -12.44
C SER A 19 7.10 9.36 -13.78
N THR A 20 8.31 8.80 -13.87
CA THR A 20 8.85 8.23 -15.12
C THR A 20 8.03 7.01 -15.58
N ASN A 21 7.50 6.23 -14.63
CA ASN A 21 6.70 5.04 -14.91
C ASN A 21 5.26 5.35 -15.33
N ILE A 22 4.67 6.44 -14.83
CA ILE A 22 3.36 6.91 -15.31
C ILE A 22 3.49 7.62 -16.66
N TRP A 23 4.56 8.40 -16.84
CA TRP A 23 4.73 9.28 -18.01
C TRP A 23 5.70 8.69 -19.04
N LYS A 24 5.55 7.40 -19.39
CA LYS A 24 6.42 6.59 -20.28
C LYS A 24 6.76 7.17 -21.67
N ASN A 25 6.36 8.41 -22.00
CA ASN A 25 6.53 8.98 -23.33
C ASN A 25 7.16 10.38 -23.41
N THR A 26 7.71 10.97 -22.33
CA THR A 26 8.31 12.32 -22.42
C THR A 26 9.42 12.57 -21.38
N GLY A 27 10.67 12.23 -21.71
CA GLY A 27 11.82 12.45 -20.81
C GLY A 27 11.99 13.90 -20.31
N LYS A 28 11.67 14.90 -21.15
CA LYS A 28 11.67 16.33 -20.75
C LYS A 28 10.56 16.69 -19.75
N LEU A 29 9.45 15.95 -19.75
CA LEU A 29 8.31 16.16 -18.84
C LEU A 29 8.67 15.68 -17.43
N THR A 30 9.29 14.50 -17.34
CA THR A 30 9.71 13.90 -16.08
C THR A 30 10.77 14.72 -15.35
N SER A 31 11.77 15.26 -16.08
CA SER A 31 12.78 16.14 -15.48
C SER A 31 12.17 17.41 -14.90
N SER A 32 11.24 18.05 -15.63
CA SER A 32 10.55 19.26 -15.14
C SER A 32 9.66 19.01 -13.92
N ILE A 33 9.08 17.82 -13.77
CA ILE A 33 8.33 17.44 -12.55
C ILE A 33 9.28 17.27 -11.36
N LYS A 34 10.41 16.59 -11.54
CA LYS A 34 11.43 16.45 -10.48
C LYS A 34 11.96 17.82 -10.03
N ASP A 35 12.24 18.71 -10.98
CA ASP A 35 12.70 20.07 -10.68
C ASP A 35 11.64 20.86 -9.90
N GLU A 36 10.36 20.80 -10.30
CA GLU A 36 9.27 21.47 -9.59
C GLU A 36 9.09 20.93 -8.16
N LEU A 37 9.23 19.61 -7.98
CA LEU A 37 9.19 18.98 -6.66
C LEU A 37 10.37 19.40 -5.78
N LEU A 38 11.57 19.49 -6.35
CA LEU A 38 12.76 19.95 -5.64
C LEU A 38 12.65 21.42 -5.26
N ILE A 39 12.19 22.28 -6.18
CA ILE A 39 11.91 23.69 -5.90
C ILE A 39 10.87 23.81 -4.78
N SER A 40 9.78 23.04 -4.86
CA SER A 40 8.77 22.99 -3.81
C SER A 40 9.35 22.61 -2.46
N LEU A 41 10.24 21.61 -2.44
CA LEU A 41 10.90 21.15 -1.21
C LEU A 41 11.83 22.24 -0.65
N MET A 42 12.68 22.82 -1.49
CA MET A 42 13.63 23.87 -1.10
C MET A 42 12.95 25.17 -0.64
N THR A 43 11.78 25.48 -1.20
CA THR A 43 11.01 26.69 -0.86
C THR A 43 9.98 26.47 0.25
N GLY A 44 9.81 25.23 0.72
CA GLY A 44 8.80 24.88 1.73
C GLY A 44 7.35 25.00 1.24
N ARG A 45 7.14 24.99 -0.08
CA ARG A 45 5.81 25.09 -0.70
C ARG A 45 4.95 23.88 -0.33
N ASP A 46 3.67 24.08 -0.01
CA ASP A 46 2.80 22.98 0.37
C ASP A 46 2.52 22.03 -0.82
N THR A 47 2.37 20.75 -0.51
CA THR A 47 2.07 19.70 -1.49
C THR A 47 0.82 19.97 -2.35
N ARG A 48 -0.17 20.74 -1.87
CA ARG A 48 -1.35 21.11 -2.66
C ARG A 48 -1.02 22.17 -3.70
N GLU A 49 -0.26 23.18 -3.32
CA GLU A 49 0.17 24.25 -4.23
C GLU A 49 1.06 23.68 -5.33
N THR A 50 1.98 22.79 -4.97
CA THR A 50 2.85 22.10 -5.93
C THR A 50 2.06 21.18 -6.85
N ALA A 51 1.05 20.47 -6.32
CA ALA A 51 0.14 19.68 -7.15
C ALA A 51 -0.65 20.56 -8.12
N GLN A 52 -1.12 21.72 -7.68
CA GLN A 52 -1.82 22.67 -8.54
C GLN A 52 -0.91 23.20 -9.64
N ALA A 53 0.32 23.62 -9.31
CA ALA A 53 1.30 24.08 -10.30
C ALA A 53 1.60 23.00 -11.35
N ILE A 54 1.75 21.73 -10.92
CA ILE A 54 1.96 20.59 -11.83
C ILE A 54 0.71 20.33 -12.68
N ALA A 55 -0.49 20.37 -12.09
CA ALA A 55 -1.74 20.18 -12.81
C ALA A 55 -1.93 21.22 -13.91
N GLU A 56 -1.69 22.49 -13.60
CA GLU A 56 -1.80 23.63 -14.53
C GLU A 56 -0.73 23.56 -15.63
N ARG A 57 0.54 23.35 -15.25
CA ARG A 57 1.68 23.34 -16.17
C ARG A 57 1.63 22.18 -17.17
N PHE A 58 1.10 21.03 -16.76
CA PHE A 58 1.10 19.82 -17.57
C PHE A 58 -0.28 19.39 -18.05
N ASN A 59 -1.32 20.18 -17.76
CA ASN A 59 -2.72 19.93 -18.11
C ASN A 59 -3.19 18.51 -17.72
N VAL A 60 -2.87 18.12 -16.48
CA VAL A 60 -3.21 16.79 -15.93
C VAL A 60 -4.31 16.91 -14.89
N GLY A 61 -5.05 15.82 -14.66
CA GLY A 61 -6.08 15.77 -13.63
C GLY A 61 -5.51 16.09 -12.24
N GLN A 62 -6.21 16.92 -11.47
CA GLN A 62 -5.76 17.36 -10.14
C GLN A 62 -5.48 16.20 -9.18
N ASN A 63 -6.26 15.12 -9.25
CA ASN A 63 -6.03 13.94 -8.41
C ASN A 63 -4.74 13.20 -8.78
N ASP A 64 -4.40 13.14 -10.08
CA ASP A 64 -3.18 12.51 -10.55
C ASP A 64 -1.95 13.34 -10.18
N ALA A 65 -2.00 14.65 -10.39
CA ALA A 65 -0.95 15.57 -9.92
C ALA A 65 -0.74 15.45 -8.41
N ARG A 66 -1.83 15.45 -7.62
CA ARG A 66 -1.73 15.36 -6.17
C ARG A 66 -1.19 14.02 -5.68
N ARG A 67 -1.57 12.90 -6.33
CA ARG A 67 -1.01 11.58 -6.05
C ARG A 67 0.49 11.55 -6.34
N LEU A 68 0.89 12.13 -7.47
CA LEU A 68 2.28 12.24 -7.90
C LEU A 68 3.10 13.02 -6.89
N VAL A 69 2.69 14.26 -6.59
CA VAL A 69 3.39 15.13 -5.64
C VAL A 69 3.50 14.49 -4.28
N ARG A 70 2.41 13.94 -3.72
CA ARG A 70 2.47 13.30 -2.41
C ARG A 70 3.49 12.17 -2.37
N THR A 71 3.48 11.31 -3.39
CA THR A 71 4.31 10.10 -3.41
C THR A 71 5.78 10.44 -3.59
N GLU A 72 6.08 11.34 -4.53
CA GLU A 72 7.45 11.78 -4.80
C GLU A 72 7.99 12.62 -3.62
N SER A 73 7.20 13.51 -3.03
CA SER A 73 7.61 14.24 -1.83
C SER A 73 7.91 13.26 -0.69
N ALA A 74 7.06 12.27 -0.44
CA ALA A 74 7.33 11.26 0.59
C ALA A 74 8.65 10.51 0.31
N PHE A 75 8.92 10.14 -0.94
CA PHE A 75 10.20 9.55 -1.33
C PHE A 75 11.38 10.45 -0.99
N PHE A 76 11.39 11.70 -1.46
CA PHE A 76 12.52 12.61 -1.18
C PHE A 76 12.75 12.83 0.31
N HIS A 77 11.69 13.00 1.11
CA HIS A 77 11.84 13.20 2.56
C HIS A 77 12.47 11.97 3.23
N ASN A 78 12.01 10.75 2.90
CA ASN A 78 12.60 9.54 3.49
C ASN A 78 14.04 9.31 3.03
N GLN A 79 14.37 9.60 1.78
CA GLN A 79 15.75 9.52 1.29
C GLN A 79 16.68 10.53 1.99
N MET A 80 16.19 11.75 2.22
CA MET A 80 16.95 12.76 2.99
C MET A 80 17.14 12.34 4.44
N GLU A 81 16.12 11.76 5.04
CA GLU A 81 16.19 11.26 6.40
C GLU A 81 17.23 10.14 6.55
N LEU A 82 17.28 9.19 5.59
CA LEU A 82 18.32 8.14 5.56
C LEU A 82 19.74 8.71 5.44
N LEU A 83 19.92 9.80 4.70
CA LEU A 83 21.21 10.51 4.63
C LEU A 83 21.54 11.19 5.96
N SER A 84 20.55 11.81 6.60
CA SER A 84 20.75 12.40 7.92
C SER A 84 21.16 11.34 8.95
N TYR A 85 20.62 10.12 8.84
CA TYR A 85 21.03 8.99 9.68
C TYR A 85 22.48 8.58 9.39
N GLU A 86 22.86 8.52 8.12
CA GLU A 86 24.24 8.24 7.72
C GLU A 86 25.24 9.25 8.30
N GLU A 87 24.94 10.54 8.20
CA GLU A 87 25.79 11.61 8.73
C GLU A 87 25.86 11.63 10.26
N ALA A 88 24.84 11.08 10.93
CA ALA A 88 24.76 10.96 12.37
C ALA A 88 25.28 9.61 12.90
N ASP A 89 25.92 8.79 12.07
CA ASP A 89 26.38 7.42 12.40
C ASP A 89 25.27 6.49 12.94
N ILE A 90 24.04 6.69 12.48
CA ILE A 90 22.88 5.85 12.80
C ILE A 90 22.80 4.70 11.80
N GLU A 91 23.02 3.47 12.29
CA GLU A 91 23.05 2.26 11.46
C GLU A 91 21.67 1.67 11.15
N LYS A 92 20.65 1.99 11.96
CA LYS A 92 19.31 1.39 11.87
C LYS A 92 18.22 2.44 11.95
N TYR A 93 17.05 2.15 11.38
CA TYR A 93 15.88 3.00 11.49
C TYR A 93 14.64 2.19 11.86
N ILE A 94 13.68 2.86 12.49
CA ILE A 94 12.34 2.32 12.74
C ILE A 94 11.41 2.83 11.66
N PHE A 95 10.64 1.93 11.04
CA PHE A 95 9.54 2.31 10.16
C PHE A 95 8.33 2.75 10.99
N VAL A 96 7.84 3.98 10.77
CA VAL A 96 6.74 4.57 11.53
C VAL A 96 5.53 4.78 10.62
N ALA A 97 4.50 3.96 10.80
CA ALA A 97 3.24 4.12 10.11
C ALA A 97 2.38 5.17 10.79
N VAL A 98 1.60 5.91 9.99
CA VAL A 98 0.58 6.83 10.52
C VAL A 98 -0.46 6.02 11.28
N LEU A 99 -0.88 6.51 12.45
CA LEU A 99 -1.98 5.92 13.20
C LEU A 99 -3.30 6.58 12.80
N ASP A 100 -3.92 6.10 11.71
CA ASP A 100 -5.28 6.49 11.32
C ASP A 100 -6.03 5.39 10.55
N LYS A 101 -7.34 5.52 10.40
CA LYS A 101 -8.20 4.53 9.70
C LYS A 101 -7.83 4.29 8.23
N ARG A 102 -6.99 5.13 7.62
CA ARG A 102 -6.61 5.08 6.20
C ARG A 102 -5.21 4.50 6.00
N THR A 103 -4.52 4.12 7.08
CA THR A 103 -3.19 3.51 6.96
C THR A 103 -3.33 2.18 6.24
N SER A 104 -2.52 1.98 5.20
CA SER A 104 -2.56 0.77 4.38
C SER A 104 -2.02 -0.41 5.18
N ARG A 105 -2.46 -1.62 4.85
CA ARG A 105 -2.02 -2.85 5.53
C ARG A 105 -0.52 -3.09 5.37
N ILE A 106 0.02 -2.84 4.17
CA ILE A 106 1.46 -2.87 3.90
C ILE A 106 2.19 -2.00 4.94
N CYS A 107 1.78 -0.74 5.12
CA CYS A 107 2.41 0.13 6.13
C CYS A 107 2.19 -0.35 7.56
N GLN A 108 1.05 -0.99 7.88
CA GLN A 108 0.80 -1.54 9.22
C GLN A 108 1.74 -2.71 9.55
N GLU A 109 2.09 -3.53 8.56
CA GLU A 109 3.00 -4.67 8.73
C GLU A 109 4.43 -4.23 9.07
N HIS A 110 4.87 -3.10 8.52
CA HIS A 110 6.18 -2.53 8.82
C HIS A 110 6.20 -1.64 10.07
N ASP A 111 5.06 -1.29 10.67
CA ASP A 111 5.01 -0.36 11.79
C ASP A 111 5.83 -0.86 13.00
N ASN A 112 6.72 0.00 13.51
CA ASN A 112 7.69 -0.26 14.56
C ASN A 112 8.73 -1.37 14.25
N GLN A 113 8.84 -1.81 13.00
CA GLN A 113 9.91 -2.72 12.59
C GLN A 113 11.23 -1.95 12.44
N VAL A 114 12.32 -2.57 12.88
CA VAL A 114 13.69 -2.02 12.77
C VAL A 114 14.38 -2.62 11.55
N TYR A 115 15.01 -1.78 10.75
CA TYR A 115 15.76 -2.16 9.55
C TYR A 115 17.16 -1.56 9.57
N ASP A 116 18.10 -2.25 8.92
CA ASP A 116 19.42 -1.69 8.65
C ASP A 116 19.30 -0.57 7.61
N ARG A 117 19.93 0.57 7.88
CA ARG A 117 19.87 1.79 7.06
C ARG A 117 20.46 1.57 5.67
N ASP A 118 21.54 0.81 5.57
CA ASP A 118 22.22 0.47 4.31
C ASP A 118 21.42 -0.48 3.40
N LYS A 119 20.44 -1.19 3.96
CA LYS A 119 19.50 -2.08 3.25
C LYS A 119 18.16 -1.43 2.98
N ALA A 120 18.03 -0.12 3.16
CA ALA A 120 16.80 0.60 2.88
C ALA A 120 16.46 0.56 1.39
N VAL A 121 15.30 0.01 1.06
CA VAL A 121 14.74 -0.09 -0.29
C VAL A 121 13.31 0.46 -0.25
N PRO A 122 13.08 1.63 -0.89
CA PRO A 122 11.76 2.22 -1.04
C PRO A 122 10.77 1.23 -1.65
N GLY A 123 9.58 1.11 -1.07
CA GLY A 123 8.57 0.16 -1.55
C GLY A 123 8.69 -1.26 -0.97
N VAL A 124 9.79 -1.59 -0.29
CA VAL A 124 10.04 -2.93 0.28
C VAL A 124 10.14 -2.89 1.80
N ASN A 125 10.97 -2.00 2.35
CA ASN A 125 11.15 -1.82 3.80
C ASN A 125 11.33 -0.35 4.21
N CYS A 126 11.33 0.58 3.25
CA CYS A 126 11.41 2.01 3.47
C CYS A 126 10.25 2.72 2.77
N PRO A 127 9.61 3.73 3.38
CA PRO A 127 8.59 4.52 2.71
C PRO A 127 9.16 5.31 1.50
N PRO A 128 8.33 5.64 0.51
CA PRO A 128 6.91 5.33 0.39
C PRO A 128 6.66 3.90 -0.10
N MET A 129 5.77 3.19 0.61
CA MET A 129 5.41 1.80 0.28
C MET A 129 4.38 1.69 -0.85
N HIS A 130 3.63 2.76 -1.11
CA HIS A 130 2.52 2.78 -2.05
C HIS A 130 2.19 4.23 -2.45
N PRO A 131 1.41 4.45 -3.53
CA PRO A 131 0.88 5.78 -3.83
C PRO A 131 0.07 6.32 -2.65
N TRP A 132 0.21 7.60 -2.34
CA TRP A 132 -0.37 8.22 -1.13
C TRP A 132 0.18 7.70 0.21
N CYS A 133 1.35 7.08 0.23
CA CYS A 133 2.00 6.73 1.48
C CYS A 133 2.24 7.99 2.33
N ARG A 134 2.07 7.83 3.63
CA ARG A 134 2.22 8.89 4.65
C ARG A 134 3.13 8.45 5.80
N SER A 135 3.66 7.23 5.72
CA SER A 135 4.60 6.69 6.68
C SER A 135 5.94 7.39 6.54
N THR A 136 6.73 7.33 7.60
CA THR A 136 8.05 7.94 7.70
C THR A 136 8.99 6.95 8.39
N THR A 137 10.26 7.31 8.50
CA THR A 137 11.22 6.64 9.36
C THR A 137 11.60 7.53 10.55
N VAL A 138 12.16 6.92 11.60
CA VAL A 138 12.91 7.60 12.67
C VAL A 138 14.19 6.82 12.94
N GLY A 139 15.27 7.49 13.36
CA GLY A 139 16.53 6.83 13.74
C GLY A 139 16.32 5.84 14.89
N TYR A 140 16.98 4.69 14.80
CA TYR A 140 16.99 3.69 15.88
C TYR A 140 18.20 3.92 16.78
N ASP A 141 17.95 3.93 18.08
CA ASP A 141 18.94 4.02 19.16
C ASP A 141 18.60 2.92 20.17
N GLU A 142 19.56 2.04 20.44
CA GLU A 142 19.36 0.89 21.34
C GLU A 142 19.21 1.30 22.80
N ASP A 143 19.77 2.45 23.18
CA ASP A 143 19.72 2.99 24.54
C ASP A 143 18.47 3.86 24.77
N ALA A 144 17.73 4.18 23.71
CA ALA A 144 16.55 5.04 23.78
C ALA A 144 15.32 4.31 24.34
N ASP A 145 14.68 4.94 25.33
CA ASP A 145 13.38 4.49 25.86
C ASP A 145 12.22 5.14 25.07
N TYR A 146 11.81 4.47 23.99
CA TYR A 146 10.72 4.93 23.11
C TYR A 146 9.36 5.06 23.81
N SER A 147 9.13 4.37 24.94
CA SER A 147 7.88 4.45 25.69
C SER A 147 7.64 5.84 26.31
N LYS A 148 8.72 6.59 26.54
CA LYS A 148 8.69 7.98 27.04
C LYS A 148 8.47 9.00 25.94
N LEU A 149 8.67 8.62 24.69
CA LEU A 149 8.44 9.45 23.52
C LEU A 149 6.98 9.38 23.08
N LYS A 150 6.58 10.33 22.23
CA LYS A 150 5.22 10.40 21.70
C LYS A 150 5.22 10.46 20.18
N ARG A 151 4.30 9.73 19.56
CA ARG A 151 3.99 9.82 18.13
C ARG A 151 2.59 10.37 17.89
N ARG A 152 2.39 10.94 16.71
CA ARG A 152 1.09 11.48 16.30
C ARG A 152 0.14 10.35 15.92
N ALA A 153 -1.09 10.44 16.39
CA ALA A 153 -2.21 9.61 15.98
C ALA A 153 -3.41 10.49 15.60
N ARG A 154 -4.28 9.98 14.73
CA ARG A 154 -5.51 10.66 14.32
C ARG A 154 -6.67 10.08 15.11
N ASN A 155 -7.30 10.86 15.98
CA ASN A 155 -8.45 10.39 16.74
C ASN A 155 -9.56 9.87 15.78
N PRO A 156 -10.00 8.61 15.93
CA PRO A 156 -11.01 7.97 15.08
C PRO A 156 -12.40 8.63 15.05
N GLU A 157 -12.76 9.33 16.13
CA GLU A 157 -14.07 9.97 16.35
C GLU A 157 -14.01 11.45 15.98
N THR A 158 -13.05 12.19 16.54
CA THR A 158 -12.97 13.65 16.36
C THR A 158 -12.22 14.05 15.09
N GLY A 159 -11.43 13.13 14.53
CA GLY A 159 -10.56 13.43 13.41
C GLY A 159 -9.51 14.50 13.74
N LYS A 160 -9.17 14.75 15.00
CA LYS A 160 -8.06 15.64 15.40
C LYS A 160 -6.77 14.85 15.62
N VAL A 161 -5.64 15.55 15.68
CA VAL A 161 -4.35 14.94 16.02
C VAL A 161 -4.25 14.81 17.54
N GLU A 162 -3.84 13.64 17.99
CA GLU A 162 -3.52 13.32 19.38
C GLU A 162 -2.12 12.71 19.46
N TYR A 163 -1.57 12.65 20.67
CA TYR A 163 -0.24 12.10 20.92
C TYR A 163 -0.36 10.84 21.78
N VAL A 164 0.20 9.75 21.28
CA VAL A 164 0.25 8.44 21.95
C VAL A 164 1.72 8.04 22.14
N PRO A 165 2.03 7.07 23.03
CA PRO A 165 3.40 6.54 23.18
C PRO A 165 4.00 6.15 21.82
N ALA A 166 5.30 6.41 21.61
CA ALA A 166 5.94 6.18 20.32
C ALA A 166 6.04 4.70 19.96
N ASP A 167 6.20 3.85 20.96
CA ASP A 167 6.23 2.38 20.88
C ASP A 167 4.85 1.75 20.64
N MET A 168 3.76 2.51 20.73
CA MET A 168 2.42 2.03 20.41
C MET A 168 2.33 1.64 18.94
N THR A 169 2.10 0.36 18.69
CA THR A 169 1.89 -0.19 17.35
C THR A 169 0.52 0.20 16.78
N TYR A 170 0.37 0.16 15.47
CA TYR A 170 -0.91 0.34 14.81
C TYR A 170 -2.00 -0.60 15.34
N LYS A 171 -1.63 -1.86 15.61
CA LYS A 171 -2.57 -2.86 16.12
C LYS A 171 -3.12 -2.48 17.49
N GLU A 172 -2.25 -2.06 18.41
CA GLU A 172 -2.64 -1.61 19.75
C GLU A 172 -3.48 -0.33 19.68
N TRP A 173 -3.04 0.63 18.86
CA TRP A 173 -3.80 1.87 18.64
C TRP A 173 -5.20 1.56 18.09
N TYR A 174 -5.30 0.69 17.09
CA TYR A 174 -6.58 0.31 16.48
C TYR A 174 -7.49 -0.38 17.52
N SER A 175 -6.95 -1.34 18.26
CA SER A 175 -7.69 -2.04 19.32
C SER A 175 -8.19 -1.09 20.42
N LYS A 176 -7.39 -0.10 20.80
CA LYS A 176 -7.72 0.83 21.89
C LYS A 176 -8.69 1.93 21.48
N TYR A 177 -8.51 2.50 20.29
CA TYR A 177 -9.17 3.75 19.89
C TYR A 177 -10.23 3.55 18.79
N VAL A 178 -10.18 2.46 18.03
CA VAL A 178 -11.11 2.21 16.91
C VAL A 178 -12.11 1.11 17.28
N ALA A 179 -11.66 0.03 17.90
CA ALA A 179 -12.50 -1.10 18.24
C ALA A 179 -13.15 -0.91 19.64
N LYS A 180 -14.24 -0.14 19.73
CA LYS A 180 -15.14 -0.19 20.89
C LYS A 180 -16.37 -1.04 20.56
N ASP A 181 -16.67 -1.97 21.47
CA ASP A 181 -17.77 -2.95 21.47
C ASP A 181 -17.82 -3.98 20.31
N GLY A 182 -17.31 -5.19 20.60
CA GLY A 182 -17.82 -6.44 20.02
C GLY A 182 -17.55 -6.76 18.54
N GLU A 183 -17.07 -5.83 17.71
CA GLU A 183 -16.69 -6.15 16.34
C GLU A 183 -15.24 -6.63 16.26
N LYS A 184 -15.15 -7.97 16.30
CA LYS A 184 -14.02 -8.83 15.93
C LYS A 184 -12.93 -8.08 15.16
N VAL A 185 -11.74 -8.10 15.77
CA VAL A 185 -10.43 -7.97 15.10
C VAL A 185 -10.52 -8.50 13.68
N TYR A 186 -10.51 -7.60 12.69
CA TYR A 186 -10.45 -7.96 11.27
C TYR A 186 -9.03 -8.47 10.99
N ASN A 187 -8.76 -9.70 11.42
CA ASN A 187 -7.53 -10.40 11.11
C ASN A 187 -7.63 -10.89 9.66
N GLN A 188 -6.99 -10.20 8.72
CA GLN A 188 -7.05 -10.57 7.30
C GLN A 188 -6.47 -11.96 7.05
N ASP A 189 -5.49 -12.41 7.83
CA ASP A 189 -5.02 -13.80 7.80
C ASP A 189 -6.15 -14.79 8.03
N THR A 190 -7.09 -14.48 8.94
CA THR A 190 -8.28 -15.32 9.14
C THR A 190 -9.31 -15.15 8.03
N ARG A 191 -9.36 -14.01 7.32
CA ARG A 191 -10.30 -13.80 6.20
C ARG A 191 -9.79 -14.48 4.93
N GLU A 192 -8.51 -14.42 4.64
CA GLU A 192 -7.86 -15.11 3.53
C GLU A 192 -7.81 -16.61 3.78
N ALA A 193 -7.44 -17.06 4.98
CA ALA A 193 -7.52 -18.47 5.35
C ALA A 193 -8.97 -18.99 5.28
N LYS A 194 -9.97 -18.23 5.74
CA LYS A 194 -11.38 -18.60 5.59
C LYS A 194 -11.82 -18.60 4.13
N ALA A 195 -11.42 -17.61 3.33
CA ALA A 195 -11.75 -17.55 1.92
C ALA A 195 -11.07 -18.68 1.12
N LYS A 196 -9.90 -19.14 1.54
CA LYS A 196 -9.20 -20.32 1.03
C LYS A 196 -9.91 -21.62 1.43
N PHE A 197 -10.29 -21.74 2.69
CA PHE A 197 -11.08 -22.88 3.17
C PHE A 197 -12.42 -23.02 2.42
N TYR A 198 -13.15 -21.92 2.26
CA TYR A 198 -14.43 -21.96 1.52
C TYR A 198 -14.24 -22.21 0.02
N SER A 199 -13.16 -21.73 -0.59
CA SER A 199 -12.89 -22.00 -2.00
C SER A 199 -12.51 -23.47 -2.23
N GLU A 200 -11.74 -24.08 -1.32
CA GLU A 200 -11.43 -25.52 -1.34
C GLU A 200 -12.70 -26.38 -1.24
N GLN A 201 -13.61 -26.05 -0.30
CA GLN A 201 -14.90 -26.74 -0.17
C GLN A 201 -15.77 -26.62 -1.43
N LEU A 202 -15.82 -25.44 -2.04
CA LEU A 202 -16.59 -25.23 -3.27
C LEU A 202 -15.97 -25.99 -4.44
N LEU A 203 -14.64 -25.99 -4.56
CA LEU A 203 -13.92 -26.74 -5.60
C LEU A 203 -14.21 -28.23 -5.49
N SER A 204 -14.22 -28.78 -4.28
CA SER A 204 -14.55 -30.20 -4.04
C SER A 204 -15.97 -30.56 -4.48
N LYS A 205 -16.94 -29.64 -4.30
CA LYS A 205 -18.31 -29.84 -4.81
C LYS A 205 -18.37 -29.73 -6.34
N ILE A 206 -17.70 -28.72 -6.91
CA ILE A 206 -17.67 -28.47 -8.35
C ILE A 206 -16.93 -29.59 -9.08
N SER A 207 -15.82 -30.12 -8.54
CA SER A 207 -15.03 -31.18 -9.17
C SER A 207 -15.81 -32.47 -9.40
N GLY A 208 -16.84 -32.74 -8.59
CA GLY A 208 -17.73 -33.89 -8.80
C GLY A 208 -18.73 -33.71 -9.95
N VAL A 209 -19.05 -32.48 -10.33
CA VAL A 209 -20.11 -32.15 -11.31
C VAL A 209 -19.53 -31.61 -12.62
N GLU A 210 -18.41 -30.90 -12.56
CA GLU A 210 -17.73 -30.24 -13.68
C GLU A 210 -17.35 -31.20 -14.83
N PRO A 211 -16.86 -32.44 -14.58
CA PRO A 211 -16.59 -33.37 -15.66
C PRO A 211 -17.83 -33.70 -16.50
N LYS A 212 -18.99 -33.81 -15.85
CA LYS A 212 -20.26 -34.10 -16.52
C LYS A 212 -20.75 -32.89 -17.33
N ILE A 213 -20.70 -31.69 -16.74
CA ILE A 213 -21.08 -30.44 -17.41
C ILE A 213 -20.18 -30.19 -18.63
N THR A 214 -18.87 -30.37 -18.48
CA THR A 214 -17.90 -30.17 -19.58
C THR A 214 -18.10 -31.21 -20.68
N SER A 215 -18.39 -32.47 -20.33
CA SER A 215 -18.76 -33.50 -21.31
C SER A 215 -20.06 -33.16 -22.05
N ASP A 216 -21.09 -32.67 -21.35
CA ASP A 216 -22.36 -32.26 -21.97
C ASP A 216 -22.17 -31.05 -22.89
N MET A 217 -21.36 -30.07 -22.49
CA MET A 217 -21.02 -28.91 -23.32
C MET A 217 -20.23 -29.30 -24.57
N GLN A 218 -19.25 -30.21 -24.45
CA GLN A 218 -18.50 -30.72 -25.61
C GLN A 218 -19.42 -31.47 -26.59
N ARG A 219 -20.38 -32.24 -26.07
CA ARG A 219 -21.39 -32.91 -26.88
C ARG A 219 -22.30 -31.93 -27.61
N ILE A 220 -22.69 -30.81 -26.98
CA ILE A 220 -23.49 -29.75 -27.59
C ILE A 220 -22.69 -28.98 -28.64
N ALA A 221 -21.40 -28.73 -28.40
CA ALA A 221 -20.55 -27.97 -29.31
C ALA A 221 -20.18 -28.73 -30.59
N GLY A 222 -20.22 -30.07 -30.56
CA GLY A 222 -19.91 -30.91 -31.72
C GLY A 222 -18.45 -30.71 -32.17
N GLU A 223 -18.24 -30.36 -33.44
CA GLU A 223 -16.91 -30.07 -34.01
C GLU A 223 -16.41 -28.65 -33.70
N ASN A 224 -17.25 -27.78 -33.11
CA ASN A 224 -16.85 -26.42 -32.80
C ASN A 224 -15.97 -26.36 -31.56
N LYS A 225 -14.85 -25.62 -31.66
CA LYS A 225 -13.89 -25.45 -30.57
C LYS A 225 -14.48 -24.55 -29.48
N LEU A 226 -14.74 -25.11 -28.30
CA LEU A 226 -15.13 -24.35 -27.11
C LEU A 226 -13.93 -23.56 -26.59
N ALA A 227 -13.91 -22.25 -26.83
CA ALA A 227 -12.94 -21.33 -26.23
C ALA A 227 -13.30 -21.06 -24.75
N GLY A 228 -12.30 -21.00 -23.87
CA GLY A 228 -12.48 -20.59 -22.49
C GLY A 228 -12.85 -21.68 -21.48
N LEU A 229 -12.72 -22.95 -21.86
CA LEU A 229 -12.81 -24.07 -20.91
C LEU A 229 -11.70 -24.01 -19.85
N GLU A 230 -10.54 -23.51 -20.22
CA GLU A 230 -9.40 -23.21 -19.35
C GLU A 230 -9.72 -22.17 -18.26
N PHE A 231 -10.60 -21.19 -18.54
CA PHE A 231 -11.04 -20.20 -17.56
C PHE A 231 -12.16 -20.72 -16.64
N ARG A 232 -12.82 -21.82 -17.02
CA ARG A 232 -13.90 -22.45 -16.25
C ARG A 232 -13.37 -23.25 -15.07
N LYS A 233 -12.15 -23.78 -15.19
CA LYS A 233 -11.41 -24.42 -14.08
C LYS A 233 -10.89 -23.35 -13.13
N LYS A 234 -11.75 -22.87 -12.23
CA LYS A 234 -11.35 -21.94 -11.17
C LYS A 234 -10.29 -22.61 -10.31
N THR A 235 -9.17 -21.91 -10.06
CA THR A 235 -8.21 -22.31 -9.01
C THR A 235 -8.73 -21.87 -7.65
N VAL A 236 -8.24 -22.53 -6.58
CA VAL A 236 -8.52 -22.14 -5.18
C VAL A 236 -8.26 -20.64 -4.99
N GLU A 237 -7.13 -20.14 -5.49
CA GLU A 237 -6.73 -18.73 -5.40
C GLU A 237 -7.66 -17.78 -6.16
N SER A 238 -8.06 -18.15 -7.38
CA SER A 238 -9.01 -17.35 -8.17
C SER A 238 -10.36 -17.26 -7.48
N LEU A 239 -10.81 -18.36 -6.88
CA LEU A 239 -12.09 -18.43 -6.21
C LEU A 239 -12.07 -17.71 -4.85
N SER A 240 -10.97 -17.80 -4.09
CA SER A 240 -10.78 -17.03 -2.86
C SER A 240 -10.81 -15.53 -3.11
N ARG A 241 -10.12 -15.05 -4.15
CA ARG A 241 -10.17 -13.63 -4.56
C ARG A 241 -11.59 -13.18 -4.89
N LYS A 242 -12.35 -14.02 -5.61
CA LYS A 242 -13.75 -13.74 -5.92
C LYS A 242 -14.64 -13.68 -4.67
N ILE A 243 -14.53 -14.65 -3.77
CA ILE A 243 -15.29 -14.70 -2.51
C ILE A 243 -15.01 -13.45 -1.65
N ILE A 244 -13.76 -13.00 -1.60
CA ILE A 244 -13.37 -11.78 -0.90
C ILE A 244 -13.97 -10.55 -1.58
N ALA A 245 -13.87 -10.45 -2.91
CA ALA A 245 -14.41 -9.34 -3.68
C ALA A 245 -15.93 -9.21 -3.51
N ASP A 246 -16.69 -10.30 -3.70
CA ASP A 246 -18.16 -10.30 -3.61
C ASP A 246 -18.63 -9.95 -2.18
N SER A 247 -17.92 -10.46 -1.16
CA SER A 247 -18.18 -10.12 0.25
C SER A 247 -17.94 -8.64 0.55
N LEU A 248 -16.94 -8.01 -0.07
CA LEU A 248 -16.65 -6.58 0.09
C LEU A 248 -17.64 -5.71 -0.67
N VAL A 249 -17.97 -6.07 -1.92
CA VAL A 249 -18.89 -5.31 -2.78
C VAL A 249 -20.29 -5.26 -2.20
N GLU A 250 -20.79 -6.40 -1.72
CA GLU A 250 -22.15 -6.51 -1.21
C GLU A 250 -22.26 -6.29 0.31
N ASN A 251 -21.13 -6.05 0.98
CA ASN A 251 -21.04 -5.91 2.43
C ASN A 251 -21.69 -7.10 3.19
N ILE A 252 -21.38 -8.33 2.77
CA ILE A 252 -21.91 -9.58 3.35
C ILE A 252 -20.80 -10.48 3.90
N SER A 253 -21.15 -11.47 4.73
CA SER A 253 -20.18 -12.46 5.23
C SER A 253 -19.60 -13.32 4.09
N LEU A 254 -18.38 -13.84 4.28
CA LEU A 254 -17.75 -14.76 3.32
C LEU A 254 -18.63 -16.00 3.05
N SER A 255 -19.28 -16.55 4.09
CA SER A 255 -20.19 -17.69 3.93
C SER A 255 -21.41 -17.37 3.07
N LYS A 256 -21.94 -16.15 3.17
CA LYS A 256 -23.07 -15.68 2.36
C LYS A 256 -22.65 -15.37 0.92
N ALA A 257 -21.43 -14.87 0.72
CA ALA A 257 -20.85 -14.70 -0.61
C ALA A 257 -20.67 -16.06 -1.31
N VAL A 258 -20.18 -17.07 -0.59
CA VAL A 258 -20.01 -18.44 -1.11
C VAL A 258 -21.34 -19.06 -1.54
N SER A 259 -22.41 -18.88 -0.77
CA SER A 259 -23.74 -19.41 -1.13
C SER A 259 -24.33 -18.78 -2.40
N LYS A 260 -23.85 -17.61 -2.82
CA LYS A 260 -24.30 -16.93 -4.05
C LYS A 260 -23.50 -17.34 -5.30
N ILE A 261 -22.36 -18.03 -5.13
CA ILE A 261 -21.52 -18.49 -6.25
C ILE A 261 -22.04 -19.82 -6.82
N ASN A 262 -22.83 -20.57 -6.05
CA ASN A 262 -23.51 -21.79 -6.47
C ASN A 262 -24.90 -21.50 -7.03
#